data_AF-A0A226D8D9-F1
#
_entry.id   AF-A0A226D8D9-F1
#
_cell.length_a   1.000
_cell.length_b   1.000
_cell.length_c   1.000
_cell.angle_alpha   90.00
_cell.angle_beta   90.00
_cell.angle_gamma   90.00
#
_symmetry.space_group_name_H-M   'P 1'
#
loop_
_entity.id
_entity.type
_entity.pdbx_description
1 polymer ?
#
loop_
_entity_poly.entity_id
_entity_poly.type
_entity_poly.pdbx_seq_one_letter_code
_entity_poly.pdbx_strand_id
1 'polypeptide(L)'
;MADVAVEDVTPSQEIKMATTSSKLIISPQPPPAAIASRDKNEDPPPTVASILQQTGNVRPPGRMSGSGPYLPPPPTCSCPSTVNTACETVKYFQCPVCLAKFDSVKVPVGLRCFHTLCIYCVRLLVPGSCGNMNALPSIESLDLSVGLPNVALLSYLDQPVEPLLSGRMRLDADCVRAMWKLVEILIITKSHVVSRAIHRKLMNLVMSVNPNGQVRILKSAKAIGERTLVELTSSCSNLSHYQAQQQLWAAIRARACQFMGPAMQEEALKLVLLALEDGSALSRKVLVMFVVQRLAPQFPQASKTSVGHIVQLLYRASTFDVIKRPGNSSLMTLRPEYRNYEALRREHDTQIMKIGLEAGIRFTPEQWSSLLYGDTSHKPLMQSIIDKLQAPQTFSDLLKEFLVCAQRLNEADSQSFLAIYPHFQTLSAIEVQSHNHGATRNSGTSAEKSSADAEQPAPPQPQSSWKEVGNALESVRLVLGGLITFEKPAARRKFRENQAVRMMQRVAL
;
A
#
# COMPACT_ATOMS: atom_id res chain seq x y z
N MET A 1 -36.62 -42.29 57.04
CA MET A 1 -36.76 -43.44 56.13
C MET A 1 -36.23 -42.94 54.80
N ALA A 2 -34.91 -43.06 54.56
CA ALA A 2 -34.18 -44.29 54.16
C ALA A 2 -34.42 -44.56 52.66
N ASP A 3 -33.41 -44.83 51.83
CA ASP A 3 -31.99 -45.18 52.10
C ASP A 3 -31.01 -44.00 51.86
N VAL A 4 -29.80 -43.88 52.44
CA VAL A 4 -28.66 -44.80 52.75
C VAL A 4 -27.74 -45.02 51.54
N ALA A 5 -26.41 -45.08 51.79
CA ALA A 5 -25.31 -45.00 50.81
C ALA A 5 -24.08 -45.80 51.30
N VAL A 6 -22.95 -45.73 50.56
CA VAL A 6 -21.59 -46.28 50.91
C VAL A 6 -21.49 -47.82 50.73
N GLU A 7 -20.38 -48.50 50.41
CA GLU A 7 -18.96 -48.18 50.04
C GLU A 7 -18.72 -48.66 48.55
N ASP A 8 -17.66 -49.23 47.94
CA ASP A 8 -16.21 -49.52 48.15
C ASP A 8 -15.53 -49.72 46.75
N VAL A 9 -14.18 -49.76 46.73
CA VAL A 9 -13.29 -50.74 46.04
C VAL A 9 -12.00 -50.09 45.52
N THR A 10 -10.86 -50.73 45.81
CA THR A 10 -9.49 -50.27 45.53
C THR A 10 -8.87 -50.89 44.26
N PRO A 11 -7.82 -50.27 43.66
CA PRO A 11 -7.27 -50.71 42.37
C PRO A 11 -6.23 -51.83 42.49
N SER A 12 -6.13 -52.68 41.45
CA SER A 12 -5.16 -53.78 41.37
C SER A 12 -4.27 -53.72 40.11
N GLN A 13 -2.97 -53.70 40.36
CA GLN A 13 -1.82 -54.23 39.59
C GLN A 13 -1.96 -54.53 38.08
N GLU A 14 -1.03 -53.97 37.29
CA GLU A 14 -0.56 -54.54 36.01
C GLU A 14 0.97 -54.76 36.01
N ILE A 15 1.46 -55.50 35.02
CA ILE A 15 2.65 -56.36 35.14
C ILE A 15 3.89 -55.79 34.40
N LYS A 16 5.08 -56.03 34.97
CA LYS A 16 6.38 -55.75 34.34
C LYS A 16 6.73 -56.80 33.27
N MET A 17 7.14 -56.35 32.08
CA MET A 17 8.21 -56.98 31.31
C MET A 17 9.08 -55.90 30.63
N ALA A 18 10.33 -56.25 30.31
CA ALA A 18 11.31 -55.30 29.78
C ALA A 18 12.21 -55.97 28.72
N THR A 19 12.61 -55.20 27.72
CA THR A 19 13.69 -55.51 26.78
C THR A 19 14.35 -54.22 26.28
N THR A 20 15.63 -54.29 25.94
CA THR A 20 16.50 -53.15 25.66
C THR A 20 16.81 -52.98 24.17
N SER A 21 16.96 -51.73 23.71
CA SER A 21 17.81 -51.38 22.56
C SER A 21 18.13 -49.88 22.53
N SER A 22 19.30 -49.53 21.98
CA SER A 22 19.91 -48.20 22.08
C SER A 22 20.03 -47.51 20.73
N LYS A 23 19.82 -46.18 20.70
CA LYS A 23 20.49 -45.18 19.83
C LYS A 23 19.99 -43.76 20.19
N LEU A 24 20.82 -42.94 20.82
CA LEU A 24 21.76 -41.98 20.22
C LEU A 24 21.13 -40.61 19.91
N ILE A 25 21.25 -39.69 20.87
CA ILE A 25 21.03 -38.25 20.69
C ILE A 25 22.35 -37.63 20.25
N ILE A 26 22.33 -36.77 19.22
CA ILE A 26 23.51 -36.06 18.73
C ILE A 26 23.28 -34.55 18.83
N SER A 27 24.03 -33.89 19.71
CA SER A 27 24.23 -32.44 19.69
C SER A 27 25.58 -32.12 19.03
N PRO A 28 25.66 -31.21 18.05
CA PRO A 28 26.93 -30.84 17.44
C PRO A 28 27.73 -29.91 18.36
N GLN A 29 28.94 -30.33 18.75
CA GLN A 29 29.96 -29.43 19.29
C GLN A 29 30.71 -28.69 18.15
N PRO A 30 31.32 -27.51 18.42
CA PRO A 30 32.01 -26.73 17.41
C PRO A 30 33.39 -27.33 17.03
N PRO A 31 33.81 -27.25 15.76
CA PRO A 31 35.17 -27.56 15.33
C PRO A 31 36.17 -26.46 15.76
N PRO A 32 37.49 -26.75 15.75
CA PRO A 32 38.49 -25.98 16.50
C PRO A 32 39.00 -24.71 15.81
N ALA A 33 39.69 -23.86 16.59
CA ALA A 33 40.38 -22.69 16.09
C ALA A 33 41.60 -23.06 15.23
N ALA A 34 41.69 -22.47 14.02
CA ALA A 34 42.86 -22.55 13.15
C ALA A 34 43.70 -21.26 13.26
N ILE A 35 45.02 -21.40 13.18
CA ILE A 35 45.99 -20.30 13.34
C ILE A 35 46.21 -19.58 11.99
N ALA A 36 46.52 -18.29 12.07
CA ALA A 36 46.56 -17.37 10.94
C ALA A 36 47.55 -17.73 9.81
N SER A 37 47.12 -17.50 8.57
CA SER A 37 47.98 -17.01 7.50
C SER A 37 47.81 -15.48 7.38
N ARG A 38 48.90 -14.77 7.03
CA ARG A 38 48.87 -13.34 6.69
C ARG A 38 48.89 -13.19 5.18
N ASP A 39 47.84 -12.62 4.62
CA ASP A 39 47.98 -11.85 3.37
C ASP A 39 48.16 -10.38 3.70
N LYS A 40 49.11 -9.74 3.01
CA LYS A 40 49.37 -8.30 3.07
C LYS A 40 49.11 -7.73 1.68
N ASN A 41 47.96 -7.07 1.50
CA ASN A 41 47.75 -5.92 0.61
C ASN A 41 46.26 -5.54 0.62
N GLU A 42 45.89 -4.65 1.54
CA GLU A 42 44.70 -3.80 1.39
C GLU A 42 45.17 -2.35 1.43
N ASP A 43 44.91 -1.60 0.36
CA ASP A 43 45.20 -0.16 0.33
C ASP A 43 44.23 0.59 1.27
N PRO A 44 44.69 1.67 1.93
CA PRO A 44 43.84 2.45 2.82
C PRO A 44 42.70 3.13 2.06
N PRO A 45 41.50 3.29 2.66
CA PRO A 45 40.36 3.89 1.99
C PRO A 45 40.65 5.35 1.57
N PRO A 46 40.18 5.79 0.39
CA PRO A 46 40.50 7.10 -0.17
C PRO A 46 40.04 8.24 0.74
N THR A 47 40.99 9.12 1.10
CA THR A 47 40.69 10.35 1.85
C THR A 47 39.91 11.35 1.00
N VAL A 48 39.07 12.17 1.65
CA VAL A 48 38.07 13.05 1.03
C VAL A 48 38.62 13.96 -0.08
N ALA A 49 39.89 14.35 -0.01
CA ALA A 49 40.57 15.15 -1.04
C ALA A 49 40.61 14.46 -2.42
N SER A 50 40.75 13.14 -2.47
CA SER A 50 40.87 12.38 -3.74
C SER A 50 39.57 12.34 -4.55
N ILE A 51 38.41 12.33 -3.86
CA ILE A 51 37.09 12.33 -4.50
C ILE A 51 36.83 13.66 -5.25
N LEU A 52 37.43 14.77 -4.78
CA LEU A 52 37.27 16.09 -5.38
C LEU A 52 38.13 16.33 -6.63
N GLN A 53 39.06 15.43 -6.97
CA GLN A 53 39.91 15.57 -8.17
C GLN A 53 39.35 14.84 -9.41
N GLN A 54 38.45 13.87 -9.26
CA GLN A 54 37.92 13.10 -10.40
C GLN A 54 36.76 13.78 -11.16
N THR A 55 36.26 14.93 -10.70
CA THR A 55 35.22 15.72 -11.39
C THR A 55 35.79 16.84 -12.27
N GLY A 56 37.12 17.02 -12.29
CA GLY A 56 37.81 18.13 -12.96
C GLY A 56 38.00 17.98 -14.46
N ASN A 57 36.94 17.78 -15.26
CA ASN A 57 37.04 17.88 -16.73
C ASN A 57 35.72 18.23 -17.44
N VAL A 58 35.33 19.50 -17.39
CA VAL A 58 34.23 20.05 -18.21
C VAL A 58 34.80 21.10 -19.17
N ARG A 59 34.82 20.78 -20.47
CA ARG A 59 35.14 21.76 -21.52
C ARG A 59 34.03 22.83 -21.60
N PRO A 60 34.35 24.11 -21.85
CA PRO A 60 33.34 25.11 -22.14
C PRO A 60 32.67 24.82 -23.50
N PRO A 61 31.33 24.94 -23.62
CA PRO A 61 30.65 24.84 -24.91
C PRO A 61 30.89 26.11 -25.74
N GLY A 62 31.11 25.92 -27.05
CA GLY A 62 31.24 27.03 -27.99
C GLY A 62 29.90 27.72 -28.28
N ARG A 63 29.96 28.98 -28.74
CA ARG A 63 28.77 29.69 -29.25
C ARG A 63 28.20 28.98 -30.49
N MET A 64 26.91 28.63 -30.45
CA MET A 64 26.05 28.56 -31.63
C MET A 64 24.71 29.22 -31.33
N SER A 65 23.99 29.65 -32.38
CA SER A 65 22.94 30.66 -32.31
C SER A 65 21.53 30.13 -32.59
N GLY A 66 20.65 30.27 -31.58
CA GLY A 66 19.22 30.61 -31.74
C GLY A 66 18.26 29.61 -32.37
N SER A 67 17.32 29.08 -31.57
CA SER A 67 15.91 28.85 -31.96
C SER A 67 15.02 28.43 -30.77
N GLY A 68 13.91 29.14 -30.55
CA GLY A 68 12.75 28.64 -29.78
C GLY A 68 12.81 28.78 -28.23
N PRO A 69 11.72 29.23 -27.57
CA PRO A 69 11.65 29.34 -26.11
C PRO A 69 11.24 28.00 -25.46
N TYR A 70 12.18 27.06 -25.34
CA TYR A 70 12.00 25.94 -24.42
C TYR A 70 12.10 26.44 -22.98
N LEU A 71 11.02 26.30 -22.19
CA LEU A 71 11.13 26.46 -20.74
C LEU A 71 12.09 25.39 -20.18
N PRO A 72 13.01 25.75 -19.27
CA PRO A 72 13.84 24.76 -18.61
C PRO A 72 12.98 23.85 -17.73
N PRO A 73 13.35 22.55 -17.57
CA PRO A 73 12.74 21.71 -16.55
C PRO A 73 12.97 22.29 -15.15
N PRO A 74 12.12 21.96 -14.16
CA PRO A 74 12.33 22.39 -12.78
C PRO A 74 13.73 21.94 -12.31
N PRO A 75 14.46 22.78 -11.55
CA PRO A 75 15.88 22.57 -11.30
C PRO A 75 16.14 21.23 -10.60
N THR A 76 16.76 20.30 -11.35
CA THR A 76 17.26 19.03 -10.83
C THR A 76 18.24 19.33 -9.70
N CYS A 77 17.94 18.91 -8.47
CA CYS A 77 18.87 19.19 -7.37
C CYS A 77 20.23 18.57 -7.66
N SER A 78 21.31 19.35 -7.50
CA SER A 78 22.70 18.88 -7.49
C SER A 78 23.02 17.91 -6.33
N CYS A 79 22.01 17.59 -5.52
CA CYS A 79 21.96 16.46 -4.61
C CYS A 79 22.40 15.18 -5.34
N PRO A 80 23.44 14.45 -4.86
CA PRO A 80 23.79 13.16 -5.43
C PRO A 80 22.58 12.21 -5.31
N SER A 81 22.06 11.83 -6.47
CA SER A 81 20.80 11.09 -6.57
C SER A 81 20.93 9.71 -5.92
N THR A 82 19.88 9.25 -5.24
CA THR A 82 19.86 7.89 -4.67
C THR A 82 20.00 6.85 -5.78
N VAL A 83 21.18 6.22 -5.89
CA VAL A 83 21.48 5.25 -6.95
C VAL A 83 20.47 4.11 -6.94
N ASN A 84 19.78 3.95 -8.08
CA ASN A 84 18.61 3.11 -8.20
C ASN A 84 19.03 1.65 -8.50
N THR A 85 19.20 0.86 -7.44
CA THR A 85 19.65 -0.56 -7.52
C THR A 85 18.92 -1.44 -6.49
N ALA A 86 18.09 -2.35 -7.01
CA ALA A 86 17.61 -3.66 -6.53
C ALA A 86 17.28 -3.99 -5.04
N CYS A 87 17.72 -3.25 -4.03
CA CYS A 87 17.46 -3.57 -2.61
C CYS A 87 16.71 -2.44 -1.91
N GLU A 88 15.38 -2.57 -1.80
CA GLU A 88 14.51 -1.50 -1.28
C GLU A 88 14.72 -1.21 0.22
N THR A 89 14.97 -2.23 1.04
CA THR A 89 14.80 -2.10 2.51
C THR A 89 15.99 -1.46 3.24
N VAL A 90 17.22 -1.69 2.78
CA VAL A 90 18.44 -1.27 3.52
C VAL A 90 18.75 0.22 3.32
N LYS A 91 18.33 0.79 2.18
CA LYS A 91 18.76 2.12 1.72
C LYS A 91 18.23 3.31 2.53
N TYR A 92 17.15 3.15 3.28
CA TYR A 92 16.59 4.23 4.12
C TYR A 92 17.47 4.57 5.33
N PHE A 93 18.37 3.67 5.74
CA PHE A 93 19.06 3.74 7.03
C PHE A 93 20.51 4.22 6.95
N GLN A 94 20.94 4.72 5.79
CA GLN A 94 22.31 5.18 5.53
C GLN A 94 22.34 6.44 4.65
N CYS A 95 23.36 7.26 4.81
CA CYS A 95 23.56 8.42 3.96
C CYS A 95 23.99 8.00 2.55
N PRO A 96 23.34 8.44 1.46
CA PRO A 96 23.70 8.04 0.09
C PRO A 96 25.05 8.61 -0.40
N VAL A 97 25.70 9.47 0.39
CA VAL A 97 26.98 10.12 0.05
C VAL A 97 28.17 9.38 0.65
N CYS A 98 28.22 9.27 1.98
CA CYS A 98 29.32 8.64 2.69
C CYS A 98 29.06 7.18 3.07
N LEU A 99 27.89 6.62 2.69
CA LEU A 99 27.41 5.26 2.96
C LEU A 99 27.33 4.85 4.44
N ALA A 100 27.73 5.72 5.36
CA ALA A 100 27.57 5.54 6.80
C ALA A 100 26.09 5.42 7.18
N LYS A 101 25.80 4.51 8.11
CA LYS A 101 24.48 4.40 8.75
C LYS A 101 24.12 5.70 9.45
N PHE A 102 22.82 5.97 9.57
CA PHE A 102 22.33 7.08 10.36
C PHE A 102 22.35 6.71 11.85
N ASP A 103 22.92 7.59 12.66
CA ASP A 103 23.02 7.44 14.12
C ASP A 103 23.02 8.83 14.79
N SER A 104 23.17 8.85 16.12
CA SER A 104 23.20 10.08 16.93
C SER A 104 24.34 11.06 16.59
N VAL A 105 25.35 10.64 15.82
CA VAL A 105 26.44 11.48 15.29
C VAL A 105 26.22 11.77 13.80
N LYS A 106 25.96 10.75 12.99
CA LYS A 106 25.57 10.83 11.57
C LYS A 106 24.08 11.10 11.44
N VAL A 107 23.61 12.15 12.12
CA VAL A 107 22.20 12.55 12.21
C VAL A 107 21.59 12.70 10.80
N PRO A 108 20.48 12.02 10.48
CA PRO A 108 19.78 12.19 9.21
C PRO A 108 19.08 13.54 9.18
N VAL A 109 19.23 14.27 8.08
CA VAL A 109 18.62 15.58 7.83
C VAL A 109 17.92 15.53 6.48
N GLY A 110 16.60 15.73 6.50
CA GLY A 110 15.77 15.81 5.30
C GLY A 110 15.77 17.21 4.73
N LEU A 111 16.15 17.32 3.45
CA LEU A 111 16.31 18.58 2.72
C LEU A 111 15.02 18.97 1.97
N ARG A 112 14.88 20.25 1.60
CA ARG A 112 13.73 20.78 0.82
C ARG A 112 13.42 20.01 -0.48
N CYS A 113 14.41 19.32 -1.04
CA CYS A 113 14.32 18.45 -2.22
C CYS A 113 13.86 17.01 -1.91
N PHE A 114 13.47 16.71 -0.67
CA PHE A 114 13.06 15.39 -0.16
C PHE A 114 14.15 14.30 -0.17
N HIS A 115 15.43 14.67 -0.30
CA HIS A 115 16.56 13.77 -0.02
C HIS A 115 16.95 13.85 1.46
N THR A 116 17.38 12.73 2.05
CA THR A 116 17.93 12.67 3.42
C THR A 116 19.42 12.38 3.37
N LEU A 117 20.24 13.29 3.90
CA LEU A 117 21.70 13.14 4.03
C LEU A 117 22.09 13.14 5.52
N CYS A 118 23.29 12.69 5.88
CA CYS A 118 23.77 12.92 7.25
C CYS A 118 24.24 14.38 7.40
N ILE A 119 24.16 14.94 8.61
CA ILE A 119 24.47 16.35 8.90
C ILE A 119 25.86 16.80 8.38
N TYR A 120 26.85 15.90 8.40
CA TYR A 120 28.18 16.13 7.80
C TYR A 120 28.12 16.35 6.28
N CYS A 121 27.37 15.51 5.57
CA CYS A 121 27.21 15.60 4.12
C CYS A 121 26.28 16.75 3.70
N VAL A 122 25.29 17.12 4.53
CA VAL A 122 24.53 18.36 4.33
C VAL A 122 25.48 19.55 4.33
N ARG A 123 26.32 19.69 5.36
CA ARG A 123 27.23 20.83 5.48
C ARG A 123 28.30 20.89 4.37
N LEU A 124 28.76 19.75 3.87
CA LEU A 124 29.73 19.69 2.77
C LEU A 124 29.11 19.98 1.38
N LEU A 125 27.83 19.68 1.17
CA LEU A 125 27.21 19.71 -0.17
C LEU A 125 26.08 20.73 -0.33
N VAL A 126 25.60 21.34 0.75
CA VAL A 126 24.46 22.27 0.74
C VAL A 126 24.92 23.64 1.26
N PRO A 127 25.17 24.61 0.37
CA PRO A 127 25.55 25.98 0.74
C PRO A 127 24.54 26.61 1.72
N GLY A 128 25.04 27.44 2.64
CA GLY A 128 24.23 28.13 3.64
C GLY A 128 23.72 27.26 4.80
N SER A 129 23.83 25.93 4.73
CA SER A 129 23.29 25.02 5.75
C SER A 129 23.89 25.14 7.16
N CYS A 130 25.03 25.83 7.33
CA CYS A 130 25.64 26.13 8.62
C CYS A 130 26.45 27.43 8.57
N GLY A 131 26.30 28.29 9.58
CA GLY A 131 26.95 29.62 9.63
C GLY A 131 28.45 29.61 10.00
N ASN A 132 29.01 28.49 10.46
CA ASN A 132 30.43 28.37 10.80
C ASN A 132 31.02 27.10 10.17
N MET A 133 31.79 27.27 9.10
CA MET A 133 32.38 26.16 8.35
C MET A 133 33.61 25.52 9.00
N ASN A 134 34.08 26.02 10.16
CA ASN A 134 35.26 25.50 10.87
C ASN A 134 34.91 24.69 12.14
N ALA A 135 33.71 24.82 12.72
CA ALA A 135 33.28 24.06 13.91
C ALA A 135 32.90 22.60 13.56
N LEU A 136 32.74 21.69 14.54
CA LEU A 136 32.12 20.38 14.26
C LEU A 136 30.62 20.56 13.89
N PRO A 137 30.01 19.77 12.98
CA PRO A 137 28.59 19.92 12.65
C PRO A 137 27.68 19.59 13.85
N SER A 138 26.96 20.58 14.38
CA SER A 138 25.91 20.41 15.40
C SER A 138 24.53 20.72 14.82
N ILE A 139 23.50 20.03 15.31
CA ILE A 139 22.09 20.32 15.00
C ILE A 139 21.71 21.75 15.42
N GLU A 140 22.28 22.24 16.52
CA GLU A 140 22.08 23.62 17.01
C GLU A 140 22.61 24.68 16.02
N SER A 141 23.49 24.28 15.10
CA SER A 141 24.13 25.12 14.08
C SER A 141 23.59 24.92 12.65
N LEU A 142 22.56 24.11 12.49
CA LEU A 142 21.91 23.79 11.21
C LEU A 142 20.87 24.85 10.86
N ASP A 143 20.89 25.35 9.62
CA ASP A 143 19.79 26.17 9.09
C ASP A 143 18.55 25.28 8.85
N LEU A 144 17.56 25.44 9.73
CA LEU A 144 16.28 24.72 9.69
C LEU A 144 15.39 25.14 8.51
N SER A 145 15.71 26.23 7.79
CA SER A 145 15.08 26.55 6.49
C SER A 145 15.59 25.65 5.36
N VAL A 146 16.83 25.14 5.48
CA VAL A 146 17.51 24.33 4.47
C VAL A 146 17.28 22.83 4.70
N GLY A 147 17.34 22.36 5.96
CA GLY A 147 17.15 20.95 6.29
C GLY A 147 16.62 20.71 7.71
N LEU A 148 15.81 19.66 7.87
CA LEU A 148 15.16 19.27 9.12
C LEU A 148 15.67 17.89 9.58
N PRO A 149 16.27 17.76 10.77
CA PRO A 149 16.64 16.48 11.37
C PRO A 149 15.48 15.48 11.42
N ASN A 150 15.70 14.29 10.84
CA ASN A 150 14.70 13.22 10.76
C ASN A 150 14.73 12.37 12.03
N VAL A 151 14.24 12.94 13.14
CA VAL A 151 14.16 12.26 14.45
C VAL A 151 13.30 10.99 14.40
N ALA A 152 12.32 10.93 13.51
CA ALA A 152 11.50 9.74 13.30
C ALA A 152 12.36 8.56 12.80
N LEU A 153 13.26 8.81 11.84
CA LEU A 153 14.22 7.81 11.35
C LEU A 153 15.24 7.40 12.42
N LEU A 154 15.69 8.33 13.27
CA LEU A 154 16.55 8.01 14.43
C LEU A 154 15.84 7.09 15.43
N SER A 155 14.59 7.38 15.81
CA SER A 155 13.81 6.52 16.71
C SER A 155 13.58 5.12 16.10
N TYR A 156 13.36 5.03 14.79
CA TYR A 156 13.26 3.73 14.11
C TYR A 156 14.55 2.90 14.19
N LEU A 157 15.72 3.58 14.30
CA LEU A 157 17.05 2.99 14.45
C LEU A 157 17.51 2.85 15.91
N ASP A 158 16.57 2.88 16.86
CA ASP A 158 16.80 2.76 18.31
C ASP A 158 17.78 3.81 18.88
N GLN A 159 17.87 4.97 18.21
CA GLN A 159 18.67 6.11 18.67
C GLN A 159 17.84 7.02 19.60
N PRO A 160 18.46 7.67 20.60
CA PRO A 160 17.79 8.66 21.43
C PRO A 160 17.33 9.88 20.62
N VAL A 161 16.13 10.39 20.91
CA VAL A 161 15.52 11.52 20.19
C VAL A 161 15.14 12.68 21.11
N GLU A 162 14.95 12.39 22.39
CA GLU A 162 14.67 13.31 23.47
C GLU A 162 15.68 14.48 23.50
N PRO A 163 17.01 14.29 23.36
CA PRO A 163 17.95 15.42 23.39
C PRO A 163 17.74 16.41 22.24
N LEU A 164 17.14 15.97 21.12
CA LEU A 164 16.92 16.79 19.93
C LEU A 164 15.61 17.57 20.03
N LEU A 165 14.57 16.93 20.58
CA LEU A 165 13.23 17.51 20.71
C LEU A 165 13.07 18.37 21.98
N SER A 166 13.87 18.13 23.03
CA SER A 166 13.86 18.92 24.27
C SER A 166 14.70 20.21 24.19
N GLY A 167 14.51 20.99 23.12
CA GLY A 167 14.96 22.39 23.05
C GLY A 167 16.34 22.68 22.44
N ARG A 168 17.15 21.67 22.08
CA ARG A 168 18.39 21.91 21.28
C ARG A 168 18.08 22.46 19.89
N MET A 169 16.91 22.15 19.35
CA MET A 169 16.42 22.64 18.07
C MET A 169 15.50 23.85 18.28
N ARG A 170 15.79 24.96 17.59
CA ARG A 170 14.89 26.14 17.52
C ARG A 170 13.72 25.90 16.57
N LEU A 171 12.94 24.86 16.83
CA LEU A 171 11.74 24.53 16.07
C LEU A 171 10.50 25.22 16.63
N ASP A 172 9.51 25.39 15.75
CA ASP A 172 8.13 25.66 16.13
C ASP A 172 7.55 24.53 17.03
N ALA A 173 6.69 24.91 17.98
CA ALA A 173 6.15 23.99 18.98
C ALA A 173 5.17 22.97 18.37
N ASP A 174 4.41 23.34 17.34
CA ASP A 174 3.54 22.40 16.64
C ASP A 174 4.36 21.45 15.74
N CYS A 175 5.48 21.92 15.16
CA CYS A 175 6.46 21.07 14.49
C CYS A 175 7.09 20.03 15.44
N VAL A 176 7.51 20.43 16.65
CA VAL A 176 8.02 19.49 17.68
C VAL A 176 6.94 18.47 18.05
N ARG A 177 5.68 18.90 18.22
CA ARG A 177 4.56 17.98 18.50
C ARG A 177 4.31 17.00 17.34
N ALA A 178 4.37 17.46 16.09
CA ALA A 178 4.25 16.61 14.91
C ALA A 178 5.38 15.56 14.82
N MET A 179 6.63 15.94 15.09
CA MET A 179 7.76 15.00 15.13
C MET A 179 7.59 13.93 16.23
N TRP A 180 7.09 14.31 17.41
CA TRP A 180 6.73 13.36 18.46
C TRP A 180 5.64 12.36 18.02
N LYS A 181 4.65 12.80 17.22
CA LYS A 181 3.63 11.88 16.68
C LYS A 181 4.18 10.90 15.64
N LEU A 182 5.16 11.30 14.82
CA LEU A 182 5.89 10.36 13.96
C LEU A 182 6.64 9.30 14.79
N VAL A 183 7.32 9.71 15.85
CA VAL A 183 8.00 8.79 16.79
C VAL A 183 7.00 7.82 17.44
N GLU A 184 5.85 8.29 17.92
CA GLU A 184 4.81 7.43 18.51
C GLU A 184 4.25 6.40 17.50
N ILE A 185 4.00 6.81 16.24
CA ILE A 185 3.58 5.89 15.17
C ILE A 185 4.62 4.80 14.92
N LEU A 186 5.90 5.17 14.85
CA LEU A 186 6.97 4.22 14.52
C LEU A 186 7.25 3.22 15.63
N ILE A 187 7.16 3.62 16.90
CA ILE A 187 7.33 2.68 18.01
C ILE A 187 6.20 1.65 18.01
N ILE A 188 4.95 2.08 17.82
CA ILE A 188 3.78 1.18 17.73
C ILE A 188 3.90 0.23 16.52
N THR A 189 4.35 0.74 15.37
CA THR A 189 4.46 -0.08 14.14
C THR A 189 5.76 -0.90 14.04
N LYS A 190 6.74 -0.65 14.91
CA LYS A 190 7.92 -1.51 15.11
C LYS A 190 7.66 -2.63 16.12
N SER A 191 6.82 -2.39 17.15
CA SER A 191 6.45 -3.44 18.12
C SER A 191 5.42 -4.45 17.60
N HIS A 192 4.84 -4.23 16.42
CA HIS A 192 3.80 -5.08 15.82
C HIS A 192 4.01 -5.27 14.32
N VAL A 193 3.97 -6.51 13.84
CA VAL A 193 4.03 -6.81 12.40
C VAL A 193 2.81 -6.20 11.69
N VAL A 194 3.04 -5.15 10.90
CA VAL A 194 2.08 -4.54 9.95
C VAL A 194 2.32 -5.06 8.53
N SER A 195 1.38 -4.83 7.62
CA SER A 195 1.53 -5.27 6.22
C SER A 195 2.71 -4.57 5.51
N ARG A 196 3.28 -5.23 4.49
CA ARG A 196 4.32 -4.61 3.63
C ARG A 196 3.83 -3.32 2.94
N ALA A 197 2.52 -3.21 2.68
CA ALA A 197 1.92 -2.03 2.07
C ALA A 197 1.87 -0.84 3.05
N ILE A 198 1.46 -1.09 4.31
CA ILE A 198 1.50 -0.09 5.38
C ILE A 198 2.96 0.30 5.70
N HIS A 199 3.87 -0.67 5.85
CA HIS A 199 5.28 -0.40 6.12
C HIS A 199 5.94 0.51 5.06
N ARG A 200 5.73 0.23 3.76
CA ARG A 200 6.26 1.09 2.68
C ARG A 200 5.65 2.50 2.70
N LYS A 201 4.36 2.65 3.00
CA LYS A 201 3.72 3.96 3.17
C LYS A 201 4.24 4.72 4.41
N LEU A 202 4.56 4.01 5.49
CA LEU A 202 5.22 4.57 6.68
C LEU A 202 6.65 5.04 6.38
N MET A 203 7.46 4.26 5.65
CA MET A 203 8.79 4.72 5.25
C MET A 203 8.71 5.97 4.35
N ASN A 204 7.74 6.03 3.42
CA ASN A 204 7.48 7.24 2.64
C ASN A 204 7.08 8.45 3.51
N LEU A 205 6.29 8.24 4.57
CA LEU A 205 5.95 9.28 5.55
C LEU A 205 7.20 9.79 6.29
N VAL A 206 8.05 8.89 6.79
CA VAL A 206 9.31 9.23 7.49
C VAL A 206 10.27 10.00 6.57
N MET A 207 10.45 9.55 5.33
CA MET A 207 11.32 10.22 4.36
C MET A 207 10.72 11.52 3.80
N SER A 208 9.52 11.92 4.24
CA SER A 208 8.91 13.21 3.88
C SER A 208 9.25 14.35 4.86
N VAL A 209 9.85 14.05 6.01
CA VAL A 209 10.31 15.03 7.01
C VAL A 209 11.36 15.95 6.39
N ASN A 210 11.00 17.21 6.16
CA ASN A 210 11.88 18.30 5.71
C ASN A 210 11.20 19.67 6.01
N PRO A 211 11.88 20.82 5.86
CA PRO A 211 11.35 22.14 6.23
C PRO A 211 10.03 22.55 5.55
N ASN A 212 9.78 22.04 4.33
CA ASN A 212 8.55 22.28 3.56
C ASN A 212 7.79 20.96 3.31
N GLY A 213 7.89 20.01 4.25
CA GLY A 213 7.37 18.65 4.11
C GLY A 213 5.86 18.50 4.32
N GLN A 214 5.18 19.50 4.88
CA GLN A 214 3.83 19.42 5.43
C GLN A 214 2.83 18.79 4.45
N VAL A 215 2.75 19.30 3.22
CA VAL A 215 1.85 18.76 2.16
C VAL A 215 2.17 17.30 1.81
N ARG A 216 3.46 16.89 1.80
CA ARG A 216 3.85 15.51 1.49
C ARG A 216 3.62 14.56 2.68
N ILE A 217 3.79 15.05 3.90
CA ILE A 217 3.46 14.34 5.14
C ILE A 217 1.94 14.12 5.22
N LEU A 218 1.13 15.15 4.94
CA LEU A 218 -0.34 15.06 4.87
C LEU A 218 -0.81 14.07 3.79
N LYS A 219 -0.26 14.15 2.57
CA LYS A 219 -0.54 13.17 1.49
C LYS A 219 -0.17 11.74 1.90
N SER A 220 0.97 11.56 2.58
CA SER A 220 1.39 10.24 3.08
C SER A 220 0.49 9.74 4.23
N ALA A 221 0.06 10.63 5.14
CA ALA A 221 -0.87 10.32 6.22
C ALA A 221 -2.24 9.88 5.69
N LYS A 222 -2.80 10.61 4.72
CA LYS A 222 -4.02 10.21 4.00
C LYS A 222 -3.87 8.82 3.36
N ALA A 223 -2.78 8.62 2.63
CA ALA A 223 -2.50 7.35 1.94
C ALA A 223 -2.30 6.16 2.91
N ILE A 224 -1.84 6.39 4.15
CA ILE A 224 -1.80 5.38 5.22
C ILE A 224 -3.21 5.11 5.74
N GLY A 225 -4.01 6.15 5.99
CA GLY A 225 -5.41 6.04 6.39
C GLY A 225 -6.23 5.17 5.43
N GLU A 226 -6.20 5.49 4.14
CA GLU A 226 -6.86 4.72 3.07
C GLU A 226 -6.46 3.24 3.11
N ARG A 227 -5.16 2.94 3.29
CA ARG A 227 -4.68 1.55 3.31
C ARG A 227 -5.07 0.80 4.59
N THR A 228 -5.03 1.48 5.73
CA THR A 228 -5.48 0.95 7.03
C THR A 228 -6.96 0.63 7.00
N LEU A 229 -7.76 1.49 6.34
CA LEU A 229 -9.19 1.32 6.17
C LEU A 229 -9.53 0.10 5.29
N VAL A 230 -8.80 -0.09 4.18
CA VAL A 230 -8.92 -1.28 3.32
C VAL A 230 -8.54 -2.56 4.06
N GLU A 231 -7.48 -2.55 4.88
CA GLU A 231 -7.08 -3.72 5.67
C GLU A 231 -8.11 -4.05 6.77
N LEU A 232 -8.57 -3.07 7.55
CA LEU A 232 -9.68 -3.26 8.52
C LEU A 232 -10.94 -3.82 7.86
N THR A 233 -11.38 -3.24 6.75
CA THR A 233 -12.60 -3.65 6.02
C THR A 233 -12.48 -5.09 5.50
N SER A 234 -11.29 -5.49 5.04
CA SER A 234 -11.00 -6.87 4.64
C SER A 234 -10.96 -7.83 5.84
N SER A 235 -10.40 -7.39 6.97
CA SER A 235 -10.33 -8.16 8.21
C SER A 235 -11.68 -8.23 8.96
N CYS A 236 -12.72 -7.47 8.56
CA CYS A 236 -14.10 -7.71 8.99
C CYS A 236 -14.72 -8.95 8.32
N SER A 237 -14.36 -9.22 7.05
CA SER A 237 -14.88 -10.36 6.30
C SER A 237 -14.18 -11.67 6.69
N ASN A 238 -14.20 -12.02 7.98
CA ASN A 238 -13.62 -13.23 8.61
C ASN A 238 -14.34 -14.55 8.21
N LEU A 239 -14.85 -14.61 7.00
CA LEU A 239 -15.29 -15.83 6.33
C LEU A 239 -14.06 -16.70 6.07
N SER A 240 -14.14 -18.00 6.31
CA SER A 240 -13.17 -18.93 5.72
C SER A 240 -13.20 -18.80 4.19
N HIS A 241 -12.08 -19.12 3.53
CA HIS A 241 -11.99 -19.08 2.06
C HIS A 241 -13.16 -19.81 1.38
N TYR A 242 -13.57 -20.95 1.94
CA TYR A 242 -14.72 -21.72 1.49
C TYR A 242 -16.06 -20.99 1.67
N GLN A 243 -16.32 -20.34 2.81
CA GLN A 243 -17.53 -19.55 3.03
C GLN A 243 -17.59 -18.33 2.09
N ALA A 244 -16.48 -17.62 1.91
CA ALA A 244 -16.38 -16.52 0.96
C ALA A 244 -16.65 -16.97 -0.48
N GLN A 245 -16.13 -18.14 -0.88
CA GLN A 245 -16.38 -18.74 -2.19
C GLN A 245 -17.86 -19.10 -2.37
N GLN A 246 -18.50 -19.71 -1.37
CA GLN A 246 -19.94 -20.02 -1.42
C GLN A 246 -20.81 -18.76 -1.48
N GLN A 247 -20.46 -17.71 -0.74
CA GLN A 247 -21.16 -16.42 -0.79
C GLN A 247 -21.01 -15.75 -2.17
N LEU A 248 -19.85 -15.85 -2.81
CA LEU A 248 -19.65 -15.34 -4.17
C LEU A 248 -20.55 -16.08 -5.17
N TRP A 249 -20.58 -17.42 -5.12
CA TRP A 249 -21.45 -18.21 -5.99
C TRP A 249 -22.94 -17.94 -5.73
N ALA A 250 -23.34 -17.68 -4.49
CA ALA A 250 -24.70 -17.23 -4.16
C ALA A 250 -24.99 -15.84 -4.75
N ALA A 251 -24.08 -14.87 -4.61
CA ALA A 251 -24.23 -13.51 -5.15
C ALA A 251 -24.28 -13.46 -6.69
N ILE A 252 -23.59 -14.38 -7.36
CA ILE A 252 -23.62 -14.57 -8.82
C ILE A 252 -24.95 -15.20 -9.27
N ARG A 253 -25.40 -16.28 -8.61
CA ARG A 253 -26.72 -16.89 -8.89
C ARG A 253 -27.89 -15.93 -8.65
N ALA A 254 -27.83 -15.13 -7.58
CA ALA A 254 -28.82 -14.10 -7.27
C ALA A 254 -28.92 -12.98 -8.34
N ARG A 255 -27.91 -12.86 -9.23
CA ARG A 255 -27.90 -11.95 -10.38
C ARG A 255 -28.28 -12.64 -11.69
N ALA A 256 -28.86 -13.85 -11.63
CA ALA A 256 -29.14 -14.76 -12.75
C ALA A 256 -27.90 -15.06 -13.62
N CYS A 257 -26.72 -15.07 -13.00
CA CYS A 257 -25.43 -15.32 -13.64
C CYS A 257 -24.85 -16.66 -13.16
N GLN A 258 -23.88 -17.22 -13.89
CA GLN A 258 -23.27 -18.50 -13.55
C GLN A 258 -21.83 -18.60 -14.06
N PHE A 259 -20.99 -19.25 -13.27
CA PHE A 259 -19.65 -19.70 -13.62
C PHE A 259 -19.63 -21.23 -13.51
N MET A 260 -19.14 -21.92 -14.54
CA MET A 260 -19.20 -23.38 -14.67
C MET A 260 -17.91 -24.12 -14.27
N GLY A 261 -16.95 -23.42 -13.67
CA GLY A 261 -15.58 -23.92 -13.46
C GLY A 261 -14.68 -23.61 -14.65
N PRO A 262 -13.34 -23.57 -14.48
CA PRO A 262 -12.41 -22.99 -15.44
C PRO A 262 -12.57 -23.48 -16.89
N ALA A 263 -12.39 -24.77 -17.15
CA ALA A 263 -12.39 -25.33 -18.50
C ALA A 263 -13.75 -25.18 -19.22
N MET A 264 -14.85 -25.44 -18.50
CA MET A 264 -16.20 -25.34 -19.09
C MET A 264 -16.61 -23.88 -19.35
N GLN A 265 -16.18 -22.94 -18.51
CA GLN A 265 -16.42 -21.51 -18.74
C GLN A 265 -15.60 -20.99 -19.92
N GLU A 266 -14.32 -21.39 -20.02
CA GLU A 266 -13.44 -21.06 -21.14
C GLU A 266 -14.04 -21.52 -22.48
N GLU A 267 -14.45 -22.78 -22.59
CA GLU A 267 -15.03 -23.30 -23.83
C GLU A 267 -16.39 -22.64 -24.14
N ALA A 268 -17.22 -22.37 -23.13
CA ALA A 268 -18.45 -21.61 -23.32
C ALA A 268 -18.20 -20.18 -23.85
N LEU A 269 -17.12 -19.51 -23.42
CA LEU A 269 -16.74 -18.18 -23.92
C LEU A 269 -16.19 -18.24 -25.35
N LYS A 270 -15.36 -19.26 -25.68
CA LYS A 270 -14.90 -19.50 -27.06
C LYS A 270 -16.06 -19.75 -28.02
N LEU A 271 -17.07 -20.52 -27.60
CA LEU A 271 -18.27 -20.78 -28.39
C LEU A 271 -19.20 -19.56 -28.53
N VAL A 272 -19.20 -18.62 -27.57
CA VAL A 272 -19.88 -17.32 -27.73
C VAL A 272 -19.12 -16.42 -28.71
N LEU A 273 -17.78 -16.42 -28.66
CA LEU A 273 -16.94 -15.66 -29.57
C LEU A 273 -17.09 -16.13 -31.02
N LEU A 274 -16.96 -17.45 -31.26
CA LEU A 274 -17.16 -18.11 -32.57
C LEU A 274 -18.53 -17.81 -33.21
N ALA A 275 -19.54 -17.45 -32.42
CA ALA A 275 -20.89 -17.13 -32.88
C ALA A 275 -21.11 -15.64 -33.23
N LEU A 276 -20.16 -14.75 -32.89
CA LEU A 276 -20.36 -13.29 -32.89
C LEU A 276 -19.11 -12.45 -33.27
N GLU A 277 -17.94 -13.05 -33.48
CA GLU A 277 -16.68 -12.35 -33.79
C GLU A 277 -16.68 -11.68 -35.18
N ASP A 278 -17.42 -12.25 -36.14
CA ASP A 278 -17.77 -11.62 -37.42
C ASP A 278 -18.63 -10.34 -37.24
N GLY A 279 -19.39 -10.27 -36.15
CA GLY A 279 -20.39 -9.25 -35.88
C GLY A 279 -21.83 -9.68 -36.16
N SER A 280 -22.07 -10.99 -36.27
CA SER A 280 -23.41 -11.56 -36.34
C SER A 280 -24.30 -11.05 -35.19
N ALA A 281 -25.55 -10.71 -35.53
CA ALA A 281 -26.54 -10.17 -34.62
C ALA A 281 -27.53 -11.28 -34.22
N LEU A 282 -27.26 -12.01 -33.14
CA LEU A 282 -28.05 -13.18 -32.73
C LEU A 282 -29.04 -12.85 -31.61
N SER A 283 -30.21 -13.48 -31.61
CA SER A 283 -31.10 -13.43 -30.44
C SER A 283 -30.56 -14.35 -29.33
N ARG A 284 -30.82 -14.01 -28.06
CA ARG A 284 -30.40 -14.82 -26.89
C ARG A 284 -30.79 -16.31 -27.03
N LYS A 285 -31.95 -16.62 -27.60
CA LYS A 285 -32.41 -18.01 -27.83
C LYS A 285 -31.50 -18.75 -28.82
N VAL A 286 -31.09 -18.08 -29.90
CA VAL A 286 -30.22 -18.67 -30.94
C VAL A 286 -28.80 -18.86 -30.41
N LEU A 287 -28.22 -17.83 -29.77
CA LEU A 287 -26.88 -17.90 -29.18
C LEU A 287 -26.78 -19.01 -28.11
N VAL A 288 -27.75 -19.11 -27.20
CA VAL A 288 -27.78 -20.17 -26.17
C VAL A 288 -27.90 -21.55 -26.81
N MET A 289 -28.70 -21.73 -27.85
CA MET A 289 -28.81 -23.01 -28.56
C MET A 289 -27.48 -23.39 -29.26
N PHE A 290 -26.85 -22.45 -29.98
CA PHE A 290 -25.57 -22.67 -30.67
C PHE A 290 -24.48 -23.18 -29.71
N VAL A 291 -24.35 -22.54 -28.54
CA VAL A 291 -23.36 -22.88 -27.52
C VAL A 291 -23.70 -24.21 -26.85
N VAL A 292 -24.94 -24.43 -26.41
CA VAL A 292 -25.35 -25.70 -25.75
C VAL A 292 -25.11 -26.90 -26.67
N GLN A 293 -25.44 -26.80 -27.96
CA GLN A 293 -25.27 -27.90 -28.92
C GLN A 293 -23.80 -28.30 -29.13
N ARG A 294 -22.84 -27.40 -28.90
CA ARG A 294 -21.40 -27.65 -29.04
C ARG A 294 -20.70 -27.96 -27.72
N LEU A 295 -21.19 -27.41 -26.61
CA LEU A 295 -20.63 -27.59 -25.27
C LEU A 295 -21.08 -28.90 -24.62
N ALA A 296 -22.34 -29.32 -24.80
CA ALA A 296 -22.91 -30.51 -24.15
C ALA A 296 -22.21 -31.85 -24.45
N PRO A 297 -21.68 -32.10 -25.67
CA PRO A 297 -20.93 -33.32 -25.96
C PRO A 297 -19.63 -33.48 -25.14
N GLN A 298 -19.01 -32.37 -24.72
CA GLN A 298 -17.81 -32.38 -23.86
C GLN A 298 -18.16 -32.24 -22.37
N PHE A 299 -19.23 -31.49 -22.07
CA PHE A 299 -19.67 -31.19 -20.71
C PHE A 299 -21.18 -31.49 -20.57
N PRO A 300 -21.58 -32.74 -20.24
CA PRO A 300 -22.99 -33.16 -20.19
C PRO A 300 -23.90 -32.33 -19.26
N GLN A 301 -23.32 -31.63 -18.28
CA GLN A 301 -23.99 -30.66 -17.41
C GLN A 301 -24.34 -29.32 -18.09
N ALA A 302 -24.02 -29.13 -19.37
CA ALA A 302 -24.41 -27.97 -20.17
C ALA A 302 -25.92 -27.97 -20.42
N SER A 303 -26.59 -26.86 -20.08
CA SER A 303 -28.03 -26.71 -20.28
C SER A 303 -28.36 -25.33 -20.84
N LYS A 304 -29.55 -25.20 -21.44
CA LYS A 304 -30.09 -23.92 -21.91
C LYS A 304 -30.17 -22.88 -20.79
N THR A 305 -30.39 -23.33 -19.55
CA THR A 305 -30.41 -22.49 -18.35
C THR A 305 -29.00 -22.05 -17.94
N SER A 306 -28.05 -22.97 -17.77
CA SER A 306 -26.69 -22.62 -17.32
C SER A 306 -25.93 -21.80 -18.36
N VAL A 307 -26.01 -22.14 -19.66
CA VAL A 307 -25.47 -21.29 -20.73
C VAL A 307 -26.23 -19.96 -20.84
N GLY A 308 -27.54 -19.97 -20.61
CA GLY A 308 -28.37 -18.76 -20.50
C GLY A 308 -27.90 -17.80 -19.40
N HIS A 309 -27.34 -18.31 -18.30
CA HIS A 309 -26.74 -17.53 -17.22
C HIS A 309 -25.30 -17.05 -17.53
N ILE A 310 -24.52 -17.79 -18.33
CA ILE A 310 -23.22 -17.31 -18.85
C ILE A 310 -23.45 -16.10 -19.77
N VAL A 311 -24.40 -16.21 -20.70
CA VAL A 311 -24.81 -15.08 -21.58
C VAL A 311 -25.38 -13.91 -20.75
N GLN A 312 -26.02 -14.18 -19.60
CA GLN A 312 -26.50 -13.13 -18.69
C GLN A 312 -25.35 -12.36 -18.03
N LEU A 313 -24.27 -13.06 -17.67
CA LEU A 313 -23.07 -12.47 -17.07
C LEU A 313 -22.36 -11.54 -18.06
N LEU A 314 -22.20 -11.97 -19.32
CA LEU A 314 -21.68 -11.15 -20.41
C LEU A 314 -22.57 -9.91 -20.70
N TYR A 315 -23.89 -10.08 -20.68
CA TYR A 315 -24.82 -8.95 -20.77
C TYR A 315 -24.63 -7.95 -19.63
N ARG A 316 -24.42 -8.41 -18.38
CA ARG A 316 -24.13 -7.52 -17.23
C ARG A 316 -22.73 -6.89 -17.30
N ALA A 317 -21.79 -7.51 -18.02
CA ALA A 317 -20.48 -6.97 -18.34
C ALA A 317 -20.51 -5.94 -19.49
N SER A 318 -21.69 -5.65 -20.06
CA SER A 318 -21.90 -4.68 -21.15
C SER A 318 -21.13 -5.01 -22.44
N THR A 319 -20.87 -6.29 -22.71
CA THR A 319 -20.10 -6.75 -23.89
C THR A 319 -20.90 -6.73 -25.19
N PHE A 320 -22.23 -6.61 -25.12
CA PHE A 320 -23.12 -6.65 -26.28
C PHE A 320 -23.77 -5.31 -26.57
N ASP A 321 -23.86 -4.97 -27.85
CA ASP A 321 -24.83 -4.00 -28.36
C ASP A 321 -26.18 -4.70 -28.55
N VAL A 322 -27.28 -4.07 -28.13
CA VAL A 322 -28.59 -4.72 -28.00
C VAL A 322 -29.66 -3.99 -28.79
N ILE A 323 -30.00 -4.53 -29.97
CA ILE A 323 -31.01 -3.97 -30.87
C ILE A 323 -32.38 -4.53 -30.49
N LYS A 324 -33.22 -3.68 -29.88
CA LYS A 324 -34.64 -3.96 -29.65
C LYS A 324 -35.39 -3.95 -30.99
N ARG A 325 -36.31 -4.89 -31.20
CA ARG A 325 -37.14 -4.98 -32.41
C ARG A 325 -38.62 -5.08 -32.04
N PRO A 326 -39.52 -4.21 -32.56
CA PRO A 326 -40.95 -4.31 -32.28
C PRO A 326 -41.52 -5.69 -32.64
N GLY A 327 -42.35 -6.26 -31.76
CA GLY A 327 -42.97 -7.58 -31.92
C GLY A 327 -42.00 -8.77 -31.97
N ASN A 328 -40.70 -8.57 -31.77
CA ASN A 328 -39.65 -9.54 -32.07
C ASN A 328 -38.63 -9.67 -30.94
N SER A 329 -37.93 -10.80 -30.85
CA SER A 329 -36.80 -10.93 -29.93
C SER A 329 -35.68 -9.94 -30.31
N SER A 330 -35.15 -9.22 -29.32
CA SER A 330 -33.96 -8.38 -29.48
C SER A 330 -32.77 -9.19 -30.03
N LEU A 331 -31.94 -8.54 -30.81
CA LEU A 331 -30.66 -9.07 -31.26
C LEU A 331 -29.53 -8.53 -30.38
N MET A 332 -28.47 -9.31 -30.27
CA MET A 332 -27.27 -9.04 -29.49
C MET A 332 -26.07 -9.24 -30.42
N THR A 333 -25.24 -8.21 -30.54
CA THR A 333 -24.00 -8.22 -31.32
C THR A 333 -22.83 -8.02 -30.37
N LEU A 334 -21.72 -8.74 -30.55
CA LEU A 334 -20.53 -8.54 -29.72
C LEU A 334 -19.81 -7.25 -30.13
N ARG A 335 -19.57 -6.35 -29.16
CA ARG A 335 -18.88 -5.07 -29.40
C ARG A 335 -17.46 -5.31 -29.89
N PRO A 336 -16.94 -4.50 -30.85
CA PRO A 336 -15.66 -4.77 -31.53
C PRO A 336 -14.48 -5.08 -30.60
N GLU A 337 -14.34 -4.35 -29.50
CA GLU A 337 -13.27 -4.48 -28.52
C GLU A 337 -13.25 -5.83 -27.79
N TYR A 338 -14.36 -6.56 -27.76
CA TYR A 338 -14.48 -7.88 -27.13
C TYR A 338 -14.46 -9.05 -28.14
N ARG A 339 -14.20 -8.79 -29.43
CA ARG A 339 -14.11 -9.82 -30.49
C ARG A 339 -12.75 -10.53 -30.52
N ASN A 340 -12.25 -10.87 -29.34
CA ASN A 340 -11.07 -11.69 -29.10
C ASN A 340 -11.20 -12.30 -27.69
N TYR A 341 -10.66 -13.51 -27.50
CA TYR A 341 -10.85 -14.25 -26.25
C TYR A 341 -10.33 -13.48 -25.03
N GLU A 342 -9.14 -12.87 -25.12
CA GLU A 342 -8.51 -12.16 -24.01
C GLU A 342 -9.34 -10.98 -23.49
N ALA A 343 -9.85 -10.11 -24.37
CA ALA A 343 -10.68 -8.97 -23.96
C ALA A 343 -12.04 -9.42 -23.42
N LEU A 344 -12.68 -10.40 -24.05
CA LEU A 344 -13.95 -10.97 -23.59
C LEU A 344 -13.79 -11.62 -22.21
N ARG A 345 -12.75 -12.44 -22.04
CA ARG A 345 -12.41 -13.11 -20.78
C ARG A 345 -12.05 -12.12 -19.69
N ARG A 346 -11.27 -11.08 -20.00
CA ARG A 346 -10.88 -10.04 -19.04
C ARG A 346 -12.10 -9.27 -18.51
N GLU A 347 -13.05 -8.88 -19.35
CA GLU A 347 -14.24 -8.14 -18.86
C GLU A 347 -15.28 -9.08 -18.21
N HIS A 348 -15.37 -10.35 -18.64
CA HIS A 348 -16.09 -11.41 -17.92
C HIS A 348 -15.58 -11.59 -16.47
N ASP A 349 -14.26 -11.76 -16.30
CA ASP A 349 -13.64 -11.93 -14.98
C ASP A 349 -13.76 -10.63 -14.17
N THR A 350 -13.60 -9.47 -14.81
CA THR A 350 -13.90 -8.15 -14.20
C THR A 350 -15.34 -8.09 -13.70
N GLN A 351 -16.32 -8.66 -14.40
CA GLN A 351 -17.71 -8.67 -13.96
C GLN A 351 -17.99 -9.65 -12.81
N ILE A 352 -17.32 -10.79 -12.76
CA ILE A 352 -17.34 -11.68 -11.59
C ILE A 352 -16.75 -10.95 -10.37
N MET A 353 -15.62 -10.26 -10.55
CA MET A 353 -14.92 -9.54 -9.48
C MET A 353 -15.75 -8.35 -8.97
N LYS A 354 -16.42 -7.58 -9.85
CA LYS A 354 -17.41 -6.55 -9.47
C LYS A 354 -18.51 -7.13 -8.57
N ILE A 355 -19.10 -8.29 -8.94
CA ILE A 355 -20.15 -8.95 -8.14
C ILE A 355 -19.62 -9.40 -6.77
N GLY A 356 -18.36 -9.85 -6.69
CA GLY A 356 -17.69 -10.13 -5.42
C GLY A 356 -17.51 -8.88 -4.56
N LEU A 357 -17.07 -7.77 -5.15
CA LEU A 357 -16.91 -6.50 -4.45
C LEU A 357 -18.25 -5.99 -3.90
N GLU A 358 -19.32 -6.02 -4.71
CA GLU A 358 -20.71 -5.70 -4.34
C GLU A 358 -21.23 -6.58 -3.17
N ALA A 359 -20.78 -7.83 -3.06
CA ALA A 359 -21.14 -8.73 -1.97
C ALA A 359 -20.34 -8.49 -0.67
N GLY A 360 -19.37 -7.57 -0.69
CA GLY A 360 -18.43 -7.35 0.42
C GLY A 360 -17.32 -8.41 0.51
N ILE A 361 -17.06 -9.14 -0.58
CA ILE A 361 -16.02 -10.17 -0.64
C ILE A 361 -14.71 -9.53 -1.10
N ARG A 362 -13.59 -9.95 -0.51
CA ARG A 362 -12.23 -9.50 -0.85
C ARG A 362 -11.34 -10.73 -0.96
N PHE A 363 -10.90 -11.05 -2.18
CA PHE A 363 -9.95 -12.12 -2.46
C PHE A 363 -8.62 -11.55 -2.97
N THR A 364 -7.52 -12.23 -2.66
CA THR A 364 -6.19 -11.92 -3.21
C THR A 364 -6.11 -12.27 -4.71
N PRO A 365 -5.13 -11.75 -5.47
CA PRO A 365 -4.91 -12.15 -6.86
C PRO A 365 -4.69 -13.67 -7.02
N GLU A 366 -4.12 -14.31 -6.00
CA GLU A 366 -3.89 -15.76 -5.94
C GLU A 366 -5.19 -16.54 -5.78
N GLN A 367 -6.06 -16.11 -4.87
CA GLN A 367 -7.38 -16.71 -4.67
C GLN A 367 -8.25 -16.55 -5.92
N TRP A 368 -8.23 -15.39 -6.57
CA TRP A 368 -8.93 -15.19 -7.85
C TRP A 368 -8.37 -16.06 -8.99
N SER A 369 -7.03 -16.20 -9.11
CA SER A 369 -6.39 -17.09 -10.10
C SER A 369 -6.84 -18.55 -9.90
N SER A 370 -6.75 -19.02 -8.65
CA SER A 370 -7.15 -20.37 -8.27
C SER A 370 -8.64 -20.62 -8.53
N LEU A 371 -9.49 -19.62 -8.26
CA LEU A 371 -10.94 -19.72 -8.41
C LEU A 371 -11.42 -19.72 -9.88
N LEU A 372 -10.83 -18.86 -10.73
CA LEU A 372 -11.31 -18.62 -12.10
C LEU A 372 -10.54 -19.39 -13.18
N TYR A 373 -9.33 -19.86 -12.87
CA TYR A 373 -8.47 -20.60 -13.80
C TYR A 373 -8.01 -21.96 -13.24
N GLY A 374 -8.17 -22.22 -11.94
CA GLY A 374 -7.65 -23.44 -11.30
C GLY A 374 -6.14 -23.40 -11.04
N ASP A 375 -5.49 -22.26 -11.23
CA ASP A 375 -4.03 -22.14 -11.25
C ASP A 375 -3.50 -20.95 -10.43
N THR A 376 -2.20 -20.68 -10.54
CA THR A 376 -1.57 -19.47 -9.98
C THR A 376 -0.90 -18.58 -11.03
N SER A 377 -1.05 -18.86 -12.33
CA SER A 377 -0.36 -18.11 -13.39
C SER A 377 -1.04 -16.77 -13.67
N HIS A 378 -2.36 -16.69 -13.52
CA HIS A 378 -3.17 -15.50 -13.80
C HIS A 378 -3.11 -14.42 -12.70
N LYS A 379 -2.28 -14.60 -11.66
CA LYS A 379 -2.04 -13.61 -10.59
C LYS A 379 -1.82 -12.17 -11.10
N PRO A 380 -1.02 -11.88 -12.15
CA PRO A 380 -0.83 -10.52 -12.64
C PRO A 380 -2.08 -9.93 -13.29
N LEU A 381 -2.87 -10.77 -14.00
CA LEU A 381 -4.14 -10.35 -14.61
C LEU A 381 -5.18 -10.02 -13.53
N MET A 382 -5.28 -10.85 -12.50
CA MET A 382 -6.19 -10.61 -11.37
C MET A 382 -5.80 -9.33 -10.59
N GLN A 383 -4.51 -9.07 -10.39
CA GLN A 383 -4.03 -7.81 -9.81
C GLN A 383 -4.40 -6.60 -10.70
N SER A 384 -4.16 -6.69 -12.02
CA SER A 384 -4.55 -5.64 -12.99
C SER A 384 -6.05 -5.36 -13.03
N ILE A 385 -6.90 -6.34 -12.73
CA ILE A 385 -8.35 -6.13 -12.58
C ILE A 385 -8.67 -5.50 -11.22
N ILE A 386 -8.06 -5.95 -10.12
CA ILE A 386 -8.20 -5.31 -8.79
C ILE A 386 -7.84 -3.83 -8.86
N ASP A 387 -6.70 -3.50 -9.46
CA ASP A 387 -6.22 -2.11 -9.57
C ASP A 387 -7.19 -1.25 -10.41
N LYS A 388 -7.71 -1.77 -11.53
CA LYS A 388 -8.73 -1.09 -12.35
C LYS A 388 -10.05 -0.88 -11.59
N LEU A 389 -10.42 -1.79 -10.70
CA LEU A 389 -11.65 -1.70 -9.89
C LEU A 389 -11.49 -0.82 -8.63
N GLN A 390 -10.27 -0.66 -8.11
CA GLN A 390 -9.98 0.23 -6.97
C GLN A 390 -9.66 1.66 -7.39
N ALA A 391 -9.13 1.89 -8.61
CA ALA A 391 -8.81 3.22 -9.13
C ALA A 391 -9.93 4.29 -9.03
N PRO A 392 -11.24 3.98 -9.18
CA PRO A 392 -12.31 4.97 -9.00
C PRO A 392 -12.83 5.11 -7.57
N GLN A 393 -12.39 4.29 -6.60
CA GLN A 393 -12.90 4.39 -5.22
C GLN A 393 -12.31 5.60 -4.49
N THR A 394 -13.18 6.48 -3.96
CA THR A 394 -12.73 7.56 -3.07
C THR A 394 -12.58 7.08 -1.62
N PHE A 395 -11.84 7.82 -0.81
CA PHE A 395 -11.81 7.60 0.65
C PHE A 395 -13.24 7.70 1.25
N SER A 396 -14.14 8.53 0.69
CA SER A 396 -15.54 8.57 1.11
C SER A 396 -16.27 7.25 0.86
N ASP A 397 -15.95 6.53 -0.22
CA ASP A 397 -16.58 5.25 -0.53
C ASP A 397 -16.04 4.12 0.36
N LEU A 398 -14.72 4.11 0.61
CA LEU A 398 -14.11 3.22 1.59
C LEU A 398 -14.68 3.43 3.01
N LEU A 399 -15.01 4.67 3.38
CA LEU A 399 -15.68 4.99 4.66
C LEU A 399 -17.10 4.42 4.73
N LYS A 400 -17.85 4.40 3.62
CA LYS A 400 -19.18 3.77 3.54
C LYS A 400 -19.06 2.25 3.67
N GLU A 401 -18.10 1.63 2.97
CA GLU A 401 -17.82 0.19 3.10
C GLU A 401 -17.45 -0.19 4.54
N PHE A 402 -16.60 0.59 5.20
CA PHE A 402 -16.20 0.39 6.60
C PHE A 402 -17.38 0.44 7.57
N LEU A 403 -18.30 1.40 7.43
CA LEU A 403 -19.52 1.46 8.26
C LEU A 403 -20.43 0.24 8.05
N VAL A 404 -20.61 -0.19 6.80
CA VAL A 404 -21.37 -1.41 6.47
C VAL A 404 -20.70 -2.68 7.00
N CYS A 405 -19.37 -2.70 7.11
CA CYS A 405 -18.63 -3.77 7.77
C CYS A 405 -18.76 -3.72 9.30
N ALA A 406 -18.69 -2.54 9.92
CA ALA A 406 -18.88 -2.37 11.37
C ALA A 406 -20.28 -2.85 11.83
N GLN A 407 -21.32 -2.67 10.99
CA GLN A 407 -22.68 -3.20 11.22
C GLN A 407 -22.78 -4.74 11.20
N ARG A 408 -21.75 -5.45 10.72
CA ARG A 408 -21.71 -6.92 10.65
C ARG A 408 -20.86 -7.58 11.76
N LEU A 409 -20.18 -6.77 12.57
CA LEU A 409 -19.38 -7.24 13.70
C LEU A 409 -20.27 -7.53 14.92
N ASN A 410 -19.70 -8.24 15.90
CA ASN A 410 -20.28 -8.24 17.26
C ASN A 410 -20.20 -6.83 17.87
N GLU A 411 -21.01 -6.56 18.89
CA GLU A 411 -21.15 -5.22 19.48
C GLU A 411 -19.81 -4.63 19.96
N ALA A 412 -18.96 -5.40 20.63
CA ALA A 412 -17.71 -4.90 21.21
C ALA A 412 -16.67 -4.51 20.14
N ASP A 413 -16.54 -5.32 19.08
CA ASP A 413 -15.65 -4.97 17.95
C ASP A 413 -16.28 -3.89 17.06
N SER A 414 -17.62 -3.81 16.95
CA SER A 414 -18.34 -2.74 16.26
C SER A 414 -18.13 -1.37 16.94
N GLN A 415 -18.29 -1.31 18.27
CA GLN A 415 -17.96 -0.12 19.07
C GLN A 415 -16.48 0.27 18.90
N SER A 416 -15.57 -0.71 18.86
CA SER A 416 -14.13 -0.47 18.62
C SER A 416 -13.84 0.11 17.23
N PHE A 417 -14.63 -0.26 16.21
CA PHE A 417 -14.56 0.30 14.86
C PHE A 417 -15.11 1.72 14.79
N LEU A 418 -16.27 1.97 15.41
CA LEU A 418 -16.89 3.29 15.44
C LEU A 418 -16.04 4.31 16.23
N ALA A 419 -15.32 3.87 17.26
CA ALA A 419 -14.40 4.72 18.02
C ALA A 419 -13.24 5.30 17.17
N ILE A 420 -12.78 4.58 16.13
CA ILE A 420 -11.70 5.06 15.23
C ILE A 420 -12.22 5.76 13.96
N TYR A 421 -13.53 5.71 13.68
CA TYR A 421 -14.15 6.33 12.51
C TYR A 421 -13.87 7.84 12.36
N PRO A 422 -13.94 8.68 13.42
CA PRO A 422 -13.66 10.13 13.29
C PRO A 422 -12.25 10.43 12.77
N HIS A 423 -11.25 9.61 13.10
CA HIS A 423 -9.88 9.78 12.64
C HIS A 423 -9.73 9.47 11.15
N PHE A 424 -10.49 8.50 10.62
CA PHE A 424 -10.59 8.31 9.17
C PHE A 424 -11.31 9.47 8.48
N GLN A 425 -12.32 10.08 9.11
CA GLN A 425 -12.94 11.30 8.56
C GLN A 425 -11.91 12.44 8.46
N THR A 426 -11.14 12.72 9.53
CA THR A 426 -10.04 13.71 9.52
C THR A 426 -9.03 13.44 8.40
N LEU A 427 -8.62 12.18 8.20
CA LEU A 427 -7.69 11.82 7.12
C LEU A 427 -8.33 11.95 5.73
N SER A 428 -9.62 11.65 5.58
CA SER A 428 -10.33 11.76 4.30
C SER A 428 -10.48 13.22 3.83
N ALA A 429 -10.61 14.16 4.78
CA ALA A 429 -10.74 15.59 4.56
C ALA A 429 -9.43 16.29 4.17
N ILE A 430 -8.27 15.62 4.23
CA ILE A 430 -6.99 16.17 3.77
C ILE A 430 -7.07 16.46 2.26
N GLU A 431 -6.99 17.73 1.88
CA GLU A 431 -6.95 18.14 0.48
C GLU A 431 -5.63 17.72 -0.18
N VAL A 432 -5.74 16.80 -1.15
CA VAL A 432 -4.62 16.38 -1.99
C VAL A 432 -4.62 17.26 -3.22
N GLN A 433 -4.07 18.47 -3.12
CA GLN A 433 -3.83 19.31 -4.31
C GLN A 433 -2.98 18.51 -5.32
N SER A 434 -3.60 18.11 -6.42
CA SER A 434 -2.99 17.34 -7.49
C SER A 434 -2.50 18.29 -8.58
N HIS A 435 -1.19 18.59 -8.58
CA HIS A 435 -0.53 19.19 -9.74
C HIS A 435 -0.37 18.17 -10.89
N ASN A 436 -1.48 17.57 -11.31
CA ASN A 436 -1.57 16.95 -12.62
C ASN A 436 -1.69 18.09 -13.64
N HIS A 437 -0.65 18.33 -14.43
CA HIS A 437 -0.76 19.11 -15.66
C HIS A 437 -1.51 18.26 -16.70
N GLY A 438 -2.83 18.14 -16.52
CA GLY A 438 -3.73 17.41 -17.41
C GLY A 438 -4.02 18.24 -18.66
N ALA A 439 -3.44 17.86 -19.79
CA ALA A 439 -3.64 18.56 -21.06
C ALA A 439 -5.09 18.43 -21.56
N THR A 440 -5.90 19.48 -21.37
CA THR A 440 -7.21 19.61 -21.98
C THR A 440 -7.10 19.94 -23.46
N ARG A 441 -7.19 18.90 -24.31
CA ARG A 441 -7.64 19.10 -25.69
C ARG A 441 -9.09 19.61 -25.67
N ASN A 442 -9.36 20.73 -26.34
CA ASN A 442 -10.45 20.71 -27.31
C ASN A 442 -10.36 21.80 -28.38
N SER A 443 -11.04 21.51 -29.49
CA SER A 443 -11.35 22.39 -30.62
C SER A 443 -11.69 23.83 -30.23
N GLY A 444 -11.10 24.80 -30.93
CA GLY A 444 -11.40 26.22 -30.73
C GLY A 444 -12.55 26.76 -31.59
N THR A 445 -12.85 28.03 -31.37
CA THR A 445 -13.53 28.95 -32.29
C THR A 445 -12.99 30.37 -32.06
N SER A 446 -13.14 31.24 -33.07
CA SER A 446 -12.42 32.52 -33.17
C SER A 446 -13.13 33.69 -32.47
N ALA A 447 -12.37 34.61 -31.88
CA ALA A 447 -12.58 36.07 -31.93
C ALA A 447 -11.42 36.83 -31.25
N GLU A 448 -11.18 38.07 -31.66
CA GLU A 448 -10.11 38.94 -31.14
C GLU A 448 -10.59 39.80 -29.96
N LYS A 449 -9.70 40.09 -28.99
CA LYS A 449 -9.49 41.46 -28.50
C LYS A 449 -8.24 41.60 -27.63
N SER A 450 -7.76 42.83 -27.51
CA SER A 450 -6.50 43.22 -26.89
C SER A 450 -6.69 43.98 -25.57
N SER A 451 -5.97 43.57 -24.53
CA SER A 451 -5.38 44.49 -23.54
C SER A 451 -4.01 43.95 -23.11
N ALA A 452 -3.14 44.84 -22.64
CA ALA A 452 -1.85 44.48 -22.06
C ALA A 452 -1.92 44.77 -20.56
N ASP A 453 -2.16 43.73 -19.77
CA ASP A 453 -2.24 43.80 -18.32
C ASP A 453 -1.07 43.01 -17.71
N ALA A 454 -0.39 43.59 -16.73
CA ALA A 454 0.80 43.00 -16.13
C ALA A 454 0.43 41.77 -15.27
N GLU A 455 1.08 40.63 -15.55
CA GLU A 455 0.87 39.38 -14.84
C GLU A 455 1.30 39.50 -13.38
N GLN A 456 0.35 39.82 -12.49
CA GLN A 456 0.59 39.85 -11.05
C GLN A 456 0.96 38.45 -10.56
N PRO A 457 2.01 38.29 -9.74
CA PRO A 457 2.35 36.99 -9.18
C PRO A 457 1.19 36.50 -8.32
N ALA A 458 0.71 35.28 -8.61
CA ALA A 458 -0.44 34.70 -7.92
C ALA A 458 -0.23 34.70 -6.39
N PRO A 459 -1.28 35.00 -5.60
CA PRO A 459 -1.14 35.15 -4.15
C PRO A 459 -0.58 33.85 -3.52
N PRO A 460 0.32 33.97 -2.54
CA PRO A 460 0.97 32.81 -1.94
C PRO A 460 -0.07 31.87 -1.35
N GLN A 461 -0.12 30.64 -1.87
CA GLN A 461 -1.05 29.61 -1.42
C GLN A 461 -0.87 29.36 0.09
N PRO A 462 -1.96 29.13 0.85
CA PRO A 462 -1.88 28.89 2.28
C PRO A 462 -1.01 27.65 2.55
N GLN A 463 0.13 27.85 3.21
CA GLN A 463 1.02 26.75 3.59
C GLN A 463 0.37 25.96 4.72
N SER A 464 0.13 24.66 4.49
CA SER A 464 -0.42 23.75 5.51
C SER A 464 0.39 23.80 6.80
N SER A 465 -0.26 24.12 7.91
CA SER A 465 0.40 24.33 9.19
C SER A 465 0.95 23.05 9.81
N TRP A 466 1.98 23.15 10.64
CA TRP A 466 2.44 22.02 11.46
C TRP A 466 1.35 21.51 12.43
N LYS A 467 0.35 22.34 12.75
CA LYS A 467 -0.84 21.96 13.52
C LYS A 467 -1.73 20.96 12.77
N GLU A 468 -2.01 21.20 11.49
CA GLU A 468 -2.71 20.24 10.61
C GLU A 468 -1.93 18.92 10.51
N VAL A 469 -0.61 19.02 10.32
CA VAL A 469 0.28 17.85 10.27
C VAL A 469 0.21 17.05 11.57
N GLY A 470 0.26 17.71 12.73
CA GLY A 470 0.10 17.06 14.04
C GLY A 470 -1.24 16.34 14.21
N ASN A 471 -2.35 16.96 13.78
CA ASN A 471 -3.69 16.38 13.84
C ASN A 471 -3.85 15.17 12.90
N ALA A 472 -3.29 15.25 11.69
CA ALA A 472 -3.27 14.13 10.74
C ALA A 472 -2.41 12.96 11.26
N LEU A 473 -1.25 13.24 11.85
CA LEU A 473 -0.39 12.20 12.43
C LEU A 473 -1.02 11.54 13.65
N GLU A 474 -1.69 12.29 14.53
CA GLU A 474 -2.45 11.68 15.63
C GLU A 474 -3.58 10.79 15.11
N SER A 475 -4.25 11.20 14.04
CA SER A 475 -5.26 10.38 13.37
C SER A 475 -4.65 9.09 12.78
N VAL A 476 -3.48 9.15 12.13
CA VAL A 476 -2.72 7.97 11.68
C VAL A 476 -2.36 7.04 12.84
N ARG A 477 -1.88 7.60 13.95
CA ARG A 477 -1.49 6.84 15.16
C ARG A 477 -2.69 6.05 15.71
N LEU A 478 -3.86 6.68 15.77
CA LEU A 478 -5.08 6.08 16.30
C LEU A 478 -5.67 5.00 15.39
N VAL A 479 -5.73 5.22 14.06
CA VAL A 479 -6.26 4.19 13.14
C VAL A 479 -5.33 2.97 13.04
N LEU A 480 -4.01 3.15 13.06
CA LEU A 480 -3.05 2.05 13.10
C LEU A 480 -3.10 1.28 14.44
N GLY A 481 -3.28 1.99 15.55
CA GLY A 481 -3.55 1.37 16.85
C GLY A 481 -4.82 0.52 16.83
N GLY A 482 -5.89 1.00 16.16
CA GLY A 482 -7.12 0.26 15.91
C GLY A 482 -6.89 -1.05 15.15
N LEU A 483 -6.23 -0.99 13.98
CA LEU A 483 -5.87 -2.16 13.16
C LEU A 483 -5.10 -3.22 13.98
N ILE A 484 -4.06 -2.79 14.69
CA ILE A 484 -3.24 -3.67 15.54
C ILE A 484 -4.06 -4.32 16.67
N THR A 485 -5.00 -3.58 17.26
CA THR A 485 -5.85 -4.03 18.38
C THR A 485 -6.95 -5.00 17.93
N PHE A 486 -7.42 -4.87 16.69
CA PHE A 486 -8.42 -5.75 16.09
C PHE A 486 -7.80 -7.06 15.59
N GLU A 487 -6.75 -7.00 14.76
CA GLU A 487 -6.14 -8.20 14.16
C GLU A 487 -5.43 -9.10 15.18
N LYS A 488 -5.04 -8.56 16.34
CA LYS A 488 -4.25 -9.27 17.36
C LYS A 488 -4.85 -9.09 18.76
N PRO A 489 -5.88 -9.88 19.14
CA PRO A 489 -6.47 -9.82 20.47
C PRO A 489 -5.46 -9.95 21.63
N ALA A 490 -4.38 -10.71 21.44
CA ALA A 490 -3.28 -10.83 22.42
C ALA A 490 -2.47 -9.52 22.61
N ALA A 491 -2.46 -8.61 21.63
CA ALA A 491 -1.78 -7.32 21.75
C ALA A 491 -2.52 -6.34 22.69
N ARG A 492 -3.81 -6.59 22.99
CA ARG A 492 -4.67 -5.76 23.86
C ARG A 492 -4.05 -5.52 25.25
N ARG A 493 -3.27 -6.47 25.79
CA ARG A 493 -2.54 -6.33 27.07
C ARG A 493 -1.32 -5.40 26.93
N LYS A 494 -0.38 -5.79 26.06
CA LYS A 494 0.93 -5.15 25.92
C LYS A 494 0.86 -3.71 25.42
N PHE A 495 -0.16 -3.36 24.62
CA PHE A 495 -0.41 -1.97 24.22
C PHE A 495 -0.86 -1.11 25.41
N ARG A 496 -1.81 -1.59 26.22
CA ARG A 496 -2.30 -0.87 27.42
C ARG A 496 -1.22 -0.73 28.48
N GLU A 497 -0.44 -1.79 28.73
CA GLU A 497 0.69 -1.78 29.66
C GLU A 497 1.75 -0.75 29.24
N ASN A 498 2.19 -0.77 27.97
CA ASN A 498 3.17 0.21 27.45
C ASN A 498 2.65 1.65 27.45
N GLN A 499 1.34 1.85 27.20
CA GLN A 499 0.72 3.17 27.22
C GLN A 499 0.64 3.73 28.65
N ALA A 500 0.28 2.89 29.63
CA ALA A 500 0.23 3.27 31.04
C ALA A 500 1.62 3.65 31.61
N VAL A 501 2.63 2.79 31.39
CA VAL A 501 4.02 3.04 31.85
C VAL A 501 4.55 4.36 31.30
N ARG A 502 4.33 4.64 30.01
CA ARG A 502 4.81 5.88 29.38
C ARG A 502 3.99 7.12 29.73
N MET A 503 2.72 6.96 30.11
CA MET A 503 1.91 8.06 30.62
C MET A 503 2.34 8.44 32.04
N MET A 504 2.68 7.47 32.90
CA MET A 504 3.29 7.74 34.21
C MET A 504 4.65 8.44 34.07
N GLN A 505 5.50 8.01 33.14
CA GLN A 505 6.79 8.67 32.83
C GLN A 505 6.64 10.10 32.29
N ARG A 506 5.47 10.48 31.77
CA ARG A 506 5.15 11.85 31.30
C ARG A 506 4.42 12.72 32.34
N VAL A 507 4.21 12.21 33.56
CA VAL A 507 3.66 12.96 34.71
C VAL A 507 4.74 13.19 35.79
N ALA A 508 5.92 12.59 35.62
CA ALA A 508 7.08 12.73 36.50
C ALA A 508 8.20 13.63 35.91
N LEU A 509 7.88 14.40 34.87
CA LEU A 509 8.73 15.35 34.13
C LEU A 509 7.90 16.57 33.70
#